data_AF-A0A945KVN9-F1
#
_entry.id   AF-A0A945KVN9-F1
#
_cell.length_a   1.000
_cell.length_b   1.000
_cell.length_c   1.000
_cell.angle_alpha   90.00
_cell.angle_beta   90.00
_cell.angle_gamma   90.00
#
_symmetry.space_group_name_H-M   'P 1'
#
loop_
_entity.id
_entity.type
_entity.pdbx_description
1 polymer ?
#
loop_
_entity_poly.entity_id
_entity_poly.type
_entity_poly.pdbx_seq_one_letter_code
_entity_poly.pdbx_strand_id
1 'polypeptide(L)'
;MIDYKILAAGTMALIFTLSLPGGASAAFASGEVGAAAGTDISLSLAQNRRGAGKGGKKKKAPRPARVEAGNNPMHPSASRAVQEKAGLFNTGVVPLYPAGGRCLEIASAFGDQTRYDGSHRVQWANHGYHGGSDISADVGTPLVALADGEVVHAYSGARLVGHQIIMRHAPEDTGLPIWIYSKYKHFREPPDFAVGERVRLGQVLGFSGNSGTTGGHFGAEGYPHLHFSIYAARTGQYKSVAKSVIPRDVFLIDPAALYLLKNRQVYDNHAVRALTAAQKRVEIPYMTETGEVVPAGSRLIWPFKCTAK
;
A
#
# COMPACT_ATOMS: atom_id res chain seq x y z
N MET A 1 4.77 12.02 -36.11
CA MET A 1 5.68 10.94 -36.55
C MET A 1 6.97 11.12 -35.77
N ILE A 2 7.51 10.05 -35.18
CA ILE A 2 8.78 10.08 -34.45
C ILE A 2 9.85 9.59 -35.43
N ASP A 3 10.73 10.48 -35.87
CA ASP A 3 11.90 10.11 -36.67
C ASP A 3 13.15 10.07 -35.79
N TYR A 4 13.92 8.98 -35.90
CA TYR A 4 15.20 8.83 -35.23
C TYR A 4 16.33 9.06 -36.23
N LYS A 5 17.25 9.98 -35.91
CA LYS A 5 18.53 10.13 -36.62
C LYS A 5 19.68 9.80 -35.68
N ILE A 6 20.56 8.90 -36.11
CA ILE A 6 21.80 8.57 -35.42
C ILE A 6 22.86 9.59 -35.87
N LEU A 7 23.42 10.34 -34.92
CA LEU A 7 24.65 11.11 -35.14
C LEU A 7 25.82 10.34 -34.50
N ALA A 8 26.97 10.37 -35.17
CA ALA A 8 28.15 9.61 -34.80
C ALA A 8 28.61 9.93 -33.36
N ALA A 9 29.01 8.86 -32.65
CA ALA A 9 29.48 8.82 -31.27
C ALA A 9 28.45 9.21 -30.18
N GLY A 10 27.58 8.25 -29.85
CA GLY A 10 27.34 7.89 -28.44
C GLY A 10 26.35 8.71 -27.60
N THR A 11 25.48 9.55 -28.17
CA THR A 11 24.42 10.21 -27.40
C THR A 11 23.11 10.26 -28.18
N MET A 12 22.03 9.70 -27.62
CA MET A 12 20.68 9.79 -28.19
C MET A 12 19.96 11.01 -27.59
N ALA A 13 19.55 11.97 -28.42
CA ALA A 13 18.66 13.05 -28.02
C ALA A 13 17.26 12.83 -28.60
N LEU A 14 16.23 12.98 -27.76
CA LEU A 14 14.83 12.85 -28.17
C LEU A 14 14.31 14.23 -28.59
N ILE A 15 13.98 14.41 -29.87
CA ILE A 15 13.42 15.67 -30.39
C ILE A 15 11.90 15.51 -30.54
N PHE A 16 11.13 16.31 -29.81
CA PHE A 16 9.69 16.40 -30.01
C PHE A 16 9.36 17.62 -30.88
N THR A 17 8.60 17.40 -31.95
CA THR A 17 7.94 18.46 -32.71
C THR A 17 6.45 18.46 -32.36
N LEU A 18 5.97 19.56 -31.76
CA LEU A 18 4.56 19.79 -31.52
C LEU A 18 4.03 20.74 -32.61
N SER A 19 2.98 20.34 -33.33
CA SER A 19 2.32 21.20 -34.31
C SER A 19 1.13 21.89 -33.65
N LEU A 20 1.14 23.22 -33.59
CA LEU A 20 0.02 24.04 -33.10
C LEU A 20 -0.77 24.61 -34.28
N PRO A 21 -2.08 24.91 -34.12
CA PRO A 21 -2.88 25.50 -35.18
C PRO A 21 -2.36 26.91 -35.50
N GLY A 22 -2.02 27.17 -36.77
CA GLY A 22 -1.54 28.48 -37.23
C GLY A 22 -0.14 28.52 -37.86
N GLY A 23 0.52 27.38 -38.06
CA GLY A 23 1.73 27.30 -38.90
C GLY A 23 3.04 27.77 -38.25
N ALA A 24 3.08 27.99 -36.93
CA ALA A 24 4.32 28.25 -36.21
C ALA A 24 4.91 26.96 -35.62
N SER A 25 6.19 26.70 -35.85
CA SER A 25 6.96 25.62 -35.20
C SER A 25 7.96 26.22 -34.20
N ALA A 26 8.03 25.62 -33.01
CA ALA A 26 9.09 25.85 -32.03
C ALA A 26 9.80 24.53 -31.73
N ALA A 27 11.14 24.53 -31.79
CA ALA A 27 11.96 23.39 -31.42
C ALA A 27 12.50 23.61 -29.99
N PHE A 28 12.35 22.59 -29.13
CA PHE A 28 12.94 22.58 -27.79
C PHE A 28 14.00 21.48 -27.72
N ALA A 29 15.22 21.86 -27.31
CA ALA A 29 16.26 20.92 -26.92
C ALA A 29 16.38 20.95 -25.39
N SER A 30 16.27 19.80 -24.73
CA SER A 30 16.62 19.66 -23.31
C SER A 30 18.13 19.43 -23.19
N GLY A 31 18.85 20.42 -22.64
CA GLY A 31 20.26 20.27 -22.28
C GLY A 31 20.42 19.61 -20.91
N GLU A 32 21.40 18.73 -20.78
CA GLU A 32 21.91 18.21 -19.51
C GLU A 32 22.71 19.29 -18.76
N VAL A 33 22.53 19.37 -17.44
CA VAL A 33 23.32 20.23 -16.54
C VAL A 33 24.36 19.38 -15.81
N GLY A 34 25.62 19.50 -16.24
CA GLY A 34 26.82 19.06 -15.53
C GLY A 34 27.35 20.16 -14.59
N ALA A 35 27.93 19.74 -13.47
CA ALA A 35 28.43 20.57 -12.38
C ALA A 35 29.69 21.40 -12.73
N ALA A 36 29.74 22.67 -12.31
CA ALA A 36 30.77 23.24 -11.42
C ALA A 36 30.74 24.79 -11.37
N ALA A 37 31.08 25.30 -10.18
CA ALA A 37 31.63 26.62 -9.84
C ALA A 37 30.72 27.88 -9.91
N GLY A 38 30.29 28.31 -8.71
CA GLY A 38 30.56 29.65 -8.18
C GLY A 38 29.81 30.84 -8.81
N THR A 39 28.74 31.28 -8.15
CA THR A 39 28.42 32.70 -7.95
C THR A 39 27.39 32.85 -6.85
N ASP A 40 27.77 33.55 -5.79
CA ASP A 40 26.89 34.01 -4.71
C ASP A 40 25.82 34.95 -5.27
N ILE A 41 24.55 34.64 -5.00
CA ILE A 41 23.46 35.62 -5.11
C ILE A 41 22.78 35.70 -3.75
N SER A 42 23.20 36.71 -2.98
CA SER A 42 22.54 37.16 -1.76
C SER A 42 21.20 37.79 -2.11
N LEU A 43 20.09 37.24 -1.60
CA LEU A 43 18.80 37.94 -1.58
C LEU A 43 18.62 38.62 -0.22
N SER A 44 18.50 39.94 -0.26
CA SER A 44 18.34 40.82 0.89
C SER A 44 16.97 40.63 1.56
N LEU A 45 17.00 40.37 2.87
CA LEU A 45 15.85 40.45 3.75
C LEU A 45 15.53 41.92 4.03
N ALA A 46 14.45 42.41 3.43
CA ALA A 46 13.87 43.70 3.79
C ALA A 46 13.33 43.64 5.23
N GLN A 47 14.06 44.25 6.15
CA GLN A 47 13.61 44.51 7.51
C GLN A 47 12.53 45.60 7.49
N ASN A 48 11.34 45.28 7.99
CA ASN A 48 10.35 46.30 8.34
C ASN A 48 10.14 46.27 9.86
N ARG A 49 10.66 47.30 10.54
CA ARG A 49 10.44 47.56 11.98
C ARG A 49 9.30 48.56 12.15
N ARG A 50 8.36 48.24 13.05
CA ARG A 50 7.51 49.09 13.95
C ARG A 50 6.34 48.20 14.39
N GLY A 51 5.89 48.11 15.63
CA GLY A 51 6.18 48.73 16.91
C GLY A 51 5.35 47.98 17.98
N ALA A 52 5.71 48.13 19.26
CA ALA A 52 5.06 47.46 20.38
C ALA A 52 3.63 47.98 20.60
N GLY A 53 2.66 47.06 20.76
CA GLY A 53 1.26 47.36 21.07
C GLY A 53 0.59 46.18 21.80
N LYS A 54 -0.05 46.49 22.93
CA LYS A 54 -0.55 45.57 23.97
C LYS A 54 -1.71 44.66 23.54
N GLY A 55 -1.72 43.46 24.15
CA GLY A 55 -2.87 42.64 24.59
C GLY A 55 -4.19 42.69 23.81
N GLY A 56 -4.45 41.66 22.99
CA GLY A 56 -5.77 41.34 22.47
C GLY A 56 -5.94 39.82 22.32
N LYS A 57 -6.95 39.25 22.99
CA LYS A 57 -7.32 37.82 22.89
C LYS A 57 -7.66 37.48 21.43
N LYS A 58 -6.75 36.82 20.72
CA LYS A 58 -7.03 36.25 19.39
C LYS A 58 -8.08 35.15 19.56
N LYS A 59 -9.32 35.42 19.13
CA LYS A 59 -10.33 34.38 18.91
C LYS A 59 -9.74 33.39 17.90
N LYS A 60 -9.61 32.11 18.30
CA LYS A 60 -9.19 31.04 17.39
C LYS A 60 -10.16 31.02 16.21
N ALA A 61 -9.62 31.16 14.99
CA ALA A 61 -10.39 30.96 13.77
C ALA A 61 -11.05 29.57 13.83
N PRO A 62 -12.29 29.42 13.33
CA PRO A 62 -12.90 28.10 13.23
C PRO A 62 -11.95 27.20 12.43
N ARG A 63 -11.70 25.98 12.91
CA ARG A 63 -10.98 24.98 12.12
C ARG A 63 -11.71 24.85 10.78
N PRO A 64 -11.01 24.84 9.63
CA PRO A 64 -11.68 24.61 8.36
C PRO A 64 -12.49 23.32 8.49
N ALA A 65 -13.74 23.37 8.03
CA ALA A 65 -14.61 22.21 7.99
C ALA A 65 -13.82 21.05 7.39
N ARG A 66 -13.84 19.90 8.06
CA ARG A 66 -13.21 18.67 7.57
C ARG A 66 -13.82 18.44 6.19
N VAL A 67 -13.03 18.60 5.13
CA VAL A 67 -13.44 18.20 3.78
C VAL A 67 -13.96 16.78 3.96
N GLU A 68 -15.25 16.56 3.71
CA GLU A 68 -15.79 15.21 3.76
C GLU A 68 -14.92 14.40 2.82
N ALA A 69 -14.15 13.48 3.40
CA ALA A 69 -13.51 12.47 2.59
C ALA A 69 -14.66 11.83 1.84
N GLY A 70 -14.68 12.04 0.52
CA GLY A 70 -15.70 11.47 -0.35
C GLY A 70 -15.84 9.98 -0.08
N ASN A 71 -16.94 9.38 -0.55
CA ASN A 71 -17.39 8.01 -0.30
C ASN A 71 -16.38 6.84 -0.47
N ASN A 72 -15.08 7.10 -0.66
CA ASN A 72 -13.98 6.14 -0.62
C ASN A 72 -13.70 5.64 0.82
N PRO A 73 -14.01 4.37 1.14
CA PRO A 73 -13.77 3.80 2.46
C PRO A 73 -12.29 3.59 2.80
N MET A 74 -11.39 3.61 1.80
CA MET A 74 -9.94 3.49 2.02
C MET A 74 -9.31 4.77 2.58
N HIS A 75 -10.03 5.91 2.57
CA HIS A 75 -9.50 7.15 3.08
C HIS A 75 -9.47 7.15 4.63
N PRO A 76 -8.35 7.49 5.29
CA PRO A 76 -8.25 7.42 6.76
C PRO A 76 -9.26 8.26 7.53
N SER A 77 -9.82 9.30 6.92
CA SER A 77 -10.81 10.17 7.53
C SER A 77 -12.25 9.95 7.05
N ALA A 78 -12.52 8.90 6.26
CA ALA A 78 -13.87 8.52 5.86
C ALA A 78 -14.74 8.29 7.10
N SER A 79 -16.07 8.46 6.97
CA SER A 79 -16.97 8.25 8.10
C SER A 79 -16.95 6.77 8.53
N ARG A 80 -17.20 6.52 9.82
CA ARG A 80 -17.26 5.16 10.37
C ARG A 80 -18.26 4.30 9.60
N ALA A 81 -19.45 4.86 9.31
CA ALA A 81 -20.49 4.19 8.55
C ALA A 81 -20.03 3.79 7.13
N VAL A 82 -19.27 4.66 6.43
CA VAL A 82 -18.71 4.33 5.10
C VAL A 82 -17.69 3.19 5.21
N GLN A 83 -16.82 3.23 6.22
CA GLN A 83 -15.78 2.22 6.41
C GLN A 83 -16.35 0.86 6.84
N GLU A 84 -17.27 0.85 7.81
CA GLU A 84 -17.94 -0.37 8.27
C GLU A 84 -18.85 -0.95 7.17
N LYS A 85 -19.55 -0.11 6.39
CA LYS A 85 -20.29 -0.57 5.20
C LYS A 85 -19.39 -1.29 4.21
N ALA A 86 -18.17 -0.79 4.01
CA ALA A 86 -17.16 -1.40 3.15
C ALA A 86 -16.42 -2.59 3.79
N GLY A 87 -16.71 -2.96 5.04
CA GLY A 87 -16.15 -4.13 5.71
C GLY A 87 -14.99 -3.88 6.66
N LEU A 88 -14.69 -2.63 7.04
CA LEU A 88 -13.60 -2.32 7.98
C LEU A 88 -14.04 -2.53 9.45
N PHE A 89 -13.91 -3.78 9.92
CA PHE A 89 -14.08 -4.18 11.31
C PHE A 89 -13.43 -5.57 11.51
N ASN A 90 -13.13 -5.94 12.75
CA ASN A 90 -12.60 -7.27 13.04
C ASN A 90 -13.67 -8.33 12.71
N THR A 91 -13.30 -9.30 11.88
CA THR A 91 -14.20 -10.38 11.40
C THR A 91 -14.27 -11.57 12.37
N GLY A 92 -13.27 -11.71 13.24
CA GLY A 92 -13.08 -12.81 14.18
C GLY A 92 -12.46 -14.06 13.54
N VAL A 93 -11.90 -13.96 12.34
CA VAL A 93 -11.18 -15.09 11.73
C VAL A 93 -9.90 -15.40 12.49
N VAL A 94 -9.57 -16.69 12.51
CA VAL A 94 -8.37 -17.21 13.17
C VAL A 94 -7.57 -17.98 12.13
N PRO A 95 -6.43 -17.45 11.65
CA PRO A 95 -5.54 -18.20 10.76
C PRO A 95 -4.99 -19.42 11.48
N LEU A 96 -5.02 -20.57 10.81
CA LEU A 96 -4.39 -21.81 11.20
C LEU A 96 -3.10 -21.97 10.40
N TYR A 97 -1.98 -21.78 11.08
CA TYR A 97 -0.65 -21.94 10.52
C TYR A 97 -0.31 -23.43 10.39
N PRO A 98 0.44 -23.84 9.34
CA PRO A 98 0.72 -25.23 9.07
C PRO A 98 1.47 -25.90 10.23
N ALA A 99 1.01 -27.08 10.65
CA ALA A 99 1.64 -27.80 11.74
C ALA A 99 3.08 -28.23 11.40
N GLY A 100 3.32 -28.67 10.16
CA GLY A 100 4.61 -29.15 9.64
C GLY A 100 5.56 -28.07 9.11
N GLY A 101 5.22 -26.79 9.28
CA GLY A 101 6.08 -25.67 8.88
C GLY A 101 6.03 -24.52 9.88
N ARG A 102 6.90 -23.53 9.70
CA ARG A 102 6.88 -22.28 10.47
C ARG A 102 6.62 -21.13 9.51
N CYS A 103 5.42 -20.57 9.61
CA CYS A 103 5.04 -19.34 8.91
C CYS A 103 5.04 -18.19 9.92
N LEU A 104 5.34 -16.97 9.46
CA LEU A 104 5.18 -15.79 10.30
C LEU A 104 3.71 -15.49 10.55
N GLU A 105 3.40 -15.15 11.80
CA GLU A 105 2.02 -15.04 12.28
C GLU A 105 1.54 -13.58 12.37
N ILE A 106 0.22 -13.37 12.26
CA ILE A 106 -0.39 -12.06 12.48
C ILE A 106 -0.20 -11.69 13.95
N ALA A 107 0.49 -10.59 14.20
CA ALA A 107 0.66 -10.01 15.54
C ALA A 107 -0.40 -8.95 15.84
N SER A 108 -0.99 -8.32 14.81
CA SER A 108 -2.12 -7.40 14.98
C SER A 108 -3.12 -7.53 13.84
N ALA A 109 -4.34 -7.96 14.16
CA ALA A 109 -5.30 -8.37 13.15
C ALA A 109 -6.00 -7.18 12.47
N PHE A 110 -6.64 -7.47 11.34
CA PHE A 110 -7.49 -6.53 10.64
C PHE A 110 -8.68 -6.10 11.49
N GLY A 111 -8.99 -4.81 11.43
CA GLY A 111 -10.08 -4.22 12.19
C GLY A 111 -9.85 -4.17 13.71
N ASP A 112 -8.69 -4.57 14.22
CA ASP A 112 -8.37 -4.39 15.64
C ASP A 112 -8.15 -2.93 15.99
N GLN A 113 -8.60 -2.55 17.19
CA GLN A 113 -8.37 -1.21 17.73
C GLN A 113 -7.10 -1.12 18.58
N THR A 114 -6.38 -2.22 18.76
CA THR A 114 -5.14 -2.32 19.57
C THR A 114 -3.98 -2.87 18.74
N ARG A 115 -2.81 -2.25 18.85
CA ARG A 115 -1.58 -2.70 18.19
C ARG A 115 -1.08 -4.03 18.75
N TYR A 116 0.02 -4.55 18.19
CA TYR A 116 0.67 -5.78 18.65
C TYR A 116 1.05 -5.77 20.14
N ASP A 117 1.32 -4.59 20.71
CA ASP A 117 1.68 -4.37 22.12
C ASP A 117 0.45 -4.12 23.03
N GLY A 118 -0.77 -4.25 22.51
CA GLY A 118 -2.02 -3.99 23.22
C GLY A 118 -2.42 -2.51 23.31
N SER A 119 -1.58 -1.58 22.86
CA SER A 119 -1.88 -0.14 22.92
C SER A 119 -2.96 0.29 21.91
N HIS A 120 -3.80 1.26 22.28
CA HIS A 120 -4.88 1.74 21.41
C HIS A 120 -4.38 2.51 20.18
N ARG A 121 -4.95 2.19 19.02
CA ARG A 121 -4.71 2.91 17.76
C ARG A 121 -5.24 4.34 17.82
N VAL A 122 -4.61 5.20 17.02
CA VAL A 122 -5.02 6.60 16.89
C VAL A 122 -6.44 6.69 16.29
N GLN A 123 -7.31 7.45 16.95
CA GLN A 123 -8.73 7.51 16.56
C GLN A 123 -8.99 8.40 15.34
N TRP A 124 -8.07 9.32 15.00
CA TRP A 124 -8.25 10.22 13.86
C TRP A 124 -8.15 9.50 12.50
N ALA A 125 -7.49 8.33 12.46
CA ALA A 125 -7.36 7.47 11.30
C ALA A 125 -8.22 6.23 11.48
N ASN A 126 -9.09 5.93 10.51
CA ASN A 126 -9.96 4.77 10.47
C ASN A 126 -10.82 4.54 11.74
N HIS A 127 -11.05 5.58 12.54
CA HIS A 127 -11.71 5.46 13.85
C HIS A 127 -11.06 4.40 14.75
N GLY A 128 -9.74 4.29 14.67
CA GLY A 128 -8.94 3.30 15.40
C GLY A 128 -8.89 1.91 14.76
N TYR A 129 -9.65 1.63 13.71
CA TYR A 129 -9.58 0.34 13.04
C TYR A 129 -8.28 0.12 12.30
N HIS A 130 -7.75 -1.09 12.43
CA HIS A 130 -6.61 -1.50 11.63
C HIS A 130 -7.02 -1.81 10.19
N GLY A 131 -6.51 -1.04 9.21
CA GLY A 131 -6.87 -1.17 7.80
C GLY A 131 -6.16 -2.31 7.04
N GLY A 132 -5.49 -3.20 7.76
CA GLY A 132 -4.70 -4.33 7.27
C GLY A 132 -4.38 -5.25 8.44
N SER A 133 -3.51 -6.23 8.24
CA SER A 133 -2.94 -7.05 9.31
C SER A 133 -1.44 -6.82 9.38
N ASP A 134 -0.90 -6.74 10.59
CA ASP A 134 0.54 -6.60 10.83
C ASP A 134 1.10 -7.99 11.14
N ILE A 135 2.04 -8.44 10.32
CA ILE A 135 2.77 -9.70 10.50
C ILE A 135 4.19 -9.33 10.92
N SER A 136 4.56 -9.65 12.16
CA SER A 136 5.91 -9.40 12.68
C SER A 136 6.94 -10.09 11.80
N ALA A 137 7.93 -9.35 11.33
CA ALA A 137 8.98 -9.87 10.49
C ALA A 137 10.26 -9.08 10.72
N ASP A 138 11.36 -9.79 10.98
CA ASP A 138 12.68 -9.16 11.11
C ASP A 138 13.02 -8.39 9.83
N VAL A 139 13.73 -7.27 9.96
CA VAL A 139 14.19 -6.49 8.81
C VAL A 139 15.02 -7.40 7.89
N GLY A 140 14.72 -7.39 6.59
CA GLY A 140 15.41 -8.26 5.62
C GLY A 140 14.68 -9.56 5.32
N THR A 141 13.52 -9.84 5.93
CA THR A 141 12.72 -11.03 5.59
C THR A 141 12.11 -10.87 4.18
N PRO A 142 12.26 -11.84 3.26
CA PRO A 142 11.66 -11.76 1.93
C PRO A 142 10.12 -11.69 1.98
N LEU A 143 9.56 -10.68 1.33
CA LEU A 143 8.13 -10.53 1.11
C LEU A 143 7.78 -11.08 -0.27
N VAL A 144 6.81 -11.96 -0.37
CA VAL A 144 6.45 -12.59 -1.65
C VAL A 144 5.03 -12.22 -2.11
N ALA A 145 4.85 -12.18 -3.42
CA ALA A 145 3.54 -11.99 -4.03
C ALA A 145 2.61 -13.14 -3.68
N LEU A 146 1.42 -12.83 -3.13
CA LEU A 146 0.47 -13.84 -2.69
C LEU A 146 -0.17 -14.61 -3.85
N ALA A 147 -0.13 -14.05 -5.06
CA ALA A 147 -0.75 -14.55 -6.28
C ALA A 147 -0.06 -13.92 -7.50
N ASP A 148 -0.24 -14.52 -8.66
CA ASP A 148 0.04 -13.86 -9.94
C ASP A 148 -0.69 -12.50 -10.00
N GLY A 149 -0.09 -11.51 -10.64
CA GLY A 149 -0.74 -10.20 -10.72
C GLY A 149 0.08 -9.15 -11.45
N GLU A 150 -0.41 -7.93 -11.40
CA GLU A 150 0.19 -6.75 -11.99
C GLU A 150 0.47 -5.70 -10.92
N VAL A 151 1.66 -5.10 -10.95
CA VAL A 151 1.98 -3.96 -10.10
C VAL A 151 1.21 -2.75 -10.59
N VAL A 152 0.31 -2.22 -9.75
CA VAL A 152 -0.51 -1.04 -10.11
C VAL A 152 -0.07 0.22 -9.36
N HIS A 153 0.80 0.08 -8.36
CA HIS A 153 1.35 1.20 -7.61
C HIS A 153 2.63 0.80 -6.87
N ALA A 154 3.66 1.64 -6.97
CA ALA A 154 4.84 1.60 -6.10
C ALA A 154 5.05 3.02 -5.56
N TYR A 155 5.29 3.16 -4.26
CA TYR A 155 5.41 4.48 -3.62
C TYR A 155 6.27 4.45 -2.38
N SER A 156 7.00 5.55 -2.16
CA SER A 156 7.75 5.80 -0.93
C SER A 156 7.20 7.03 -0.24
N GLY A 157 6.75 6.86 0.99
CA GLY A 157 6.21 7.93 1.81
C GLY A 157 6.87 8.01 3.19
N ALA A 158 6.55 9.08 3.90
CA ALA A 158 7.00 9.29 5.26
C ALA A 158 6.26 8.37 6.27
N ARG A 159 6.30 8.76 7.55
CA ARG A 159 5.65 8.08 8.68
C ARG A 159 4.23 7.59 8.35
N LEU A 160 3.90 6.40 8.84
CA LEU A 160 2.68 5.62 8.60
C LEU A 160 2.51 5.09 7.17
N VAL A 161 3.31 5.51 6.19
CA VAL A 161 3.26 4.99 4.81
C VAL A 161 4.47 4.12 4.52
N GLY A 162 5.68 4.67 4.67
CA GLY A 162 6.91 3.96 4.32
C GLY A 162 6.99 3.61 2.83
N HIS A 163 7.82 2.64 2.52
CA HIS A 163 7.92 2.02 1.20
C HIS A 163 6.77 1.03 1.02
N GLN A 164 6.08 1.06 -0.12
CA GLN A 164 4.92 0.22 -0.38
C GLN A 164 4.77 -0.15 -1.86
N ILE A 165 4.09 -1.27 -2.09
CA ILE A 165 3.62 -1.70 -3.41
C ILE A 165 2.15 -2.14 -3.29
N ILE A 166 1.37 -1.90 -4.34
CA ILE A 166 0.03 -2.45 -4.51
C ILE A 166 0.01 -3.26 -5.80
N MET A 167 -0.39 -4.51 -5.68
CA MET A 167 -0.66 -5.38 -6.80
C MET A 167 -2.15 -5.50 -7.05
N ARG A 168 -2.55 -5.66 -8.32
CA ARG A 168 -3.90 -6.01 -8.76
C ARG A 168 -3.86 -7.43 -9.32
N HIS A 169 -4.82 -8.24 -8.90
CA HIS A 169 -4.97 -9.62 -9.30
C HIS A 169 -6.33 -9.80 -9.95
N ALA A 170 -6.34 -10.32 -11.17
CA ALA A 170 -7.54 -10.64 -11.90
C ALA A 170 -8.22 -11.91 -11.31
N PRO A 171 -9.51 -12.15 -11.61
CA PRO A 171 -10.18 -13.39 -11.24
C PRO A 171 -9.41 -14.65 -11.63
N GLU A 172 -8.75 -14.65 -12.79
CA GLU A 172 -7.98 -15.77 -13.31
C GLU A 172 -6.71 -16.01 -12.49
N ASP A 173 -6.07 -14.92 -12.04
CA ASP A 173 -4.86 -14.96 -11.22
C ASP A 173 -5.11 -15.63 -9.86
N THR A 174 -6.26 -15.34 -9.22
CA THR A 174 -6.57 -15.80 -7.85
C THR A 174 -7.50 -17.01 -7.82
N GLY A 175 -8.24 -17.27 -8.90
CA GLY A 175 -9.34 -18.24 -8.93
C GLY A 175 -10.58 -17.80 -8.14
N LEU A 176 -10.69 -16.51 -7.80
CA LEU A 176 -11.87 -15.91 -7.16
C LEU A 176 -12.71 -15.17 -8.20
N PRO A 177 -14.05 -15.06 -8.05
CA PRO A 177 -14.93 -14.38 -9.01
C PRO A 177 -14.89 -12.84 -8.88
N ILE A 178 -13.83 -12.29 -8.27
CA ILE A 178 -13.69 -10.88 -7.95
C ILE A 178 -12.24 -10.44 -8.16
N TRP A 179 -12.03 -9.15 -8.38
CA TRP A 179 -10.70 -8.56 -8.44
C TRP A 179 -10.17 -8.36 -7.03
N ILE A 180 -8.91 -8.72 -6.81
CA ILE A 180 -8.21 -8.54 -5.55
C ILE A 180 -7.10 -7.52 -5.74
N TYR A 181 -6.90 -6.67 -4.73
CA TYR A 181 -5.75 -5.80 -4.63
C TYR A 181 -5.04 -6.11 -3.34
N SER A 182 -3.75 -6.41 -3.42
CA SER A 182 -2.91 -6.64 -2.26
C SER A 182 -1.93 -5.51 -2.08
N LYS A 183 -1.85 -5.02 -0.85
CA LYS A 183 -0.97 -3.92 -0.49
C LYS A 183 0.03 -4.40 0.54
N TYR A 184 1.30 -4.16 0.23
CA TYR A 184 2.43 -4.46 1.10
C TYR A 184 3.10 -3.15 1.46
N LYS A 185 3.48 -2.97 2.72
CA LYS A 185 4.13 -1.75 3.20
C LYS A 185 5.29 -2.06 4.13
N HIS A 186 6.01 -1.00 4.46
CA HIS A 186 7.11 -0.97 5.41
C HIS A 186 8.32 -1.77 4.92
N PHE A 187 8.52 -1.86 3.60
CA PHE A 187 9.72 -2.47 3.02
C PHE A 187 10.99 -1.78 3.53
N ARG A 188 12.11 -2.50 3.58
CA ARG A 188 13.43 -1.95 3.93
C ARG A 188 13.89 -0.91 2.91
N GLU A 189 13.79 -1.26 1.63
CA GLU A 189 14.10 -0.41 0.49
C GLU A 189 12.84 -0.11 -0.33
N PRO A 190 12.81 0.97 -1.12
CA PRO A 190 11.79 1.14 -2.17
C PRO A 190 11.72 -0.10 -3.07
N PRO A 191 10.52 -0.67 -3.31
CA PRO A 191 10.37 -1.78 -4.24
C PRO A 191 10.81 -1.38 -5.65
N ASP A 192 11.62 -2.22 -6.30
CA ASP A 192 12.14 -2.02 -7.65
C ASP A 192 11.25 -2.70 -8.69
N PHE A 193 10.04 -2.16 -8.85
CA PHE A 193 9.04 -2.68 -9.78
C PHE A 193 8.39 -1.54 -10.57
N ALA A 194 8.19 -1.74 -11.87
CA ALA A 194 7.48 -0.79 -12.70
C ALA A 194 5.95 -0.96 -12.58
N VAL A 195 5.20 0.14 -12.65
CA VAL A 195 3.74 0.04 -12.79
C VAL A 195 3.41 -0.60 -14.15
N GLY A 196 2.54 -1.61 -14.14
CA GLY A 196 2.21 -2.46 -15.28
C GLY A 196 3.01 -3.77 -15.35
N GLU A 197 4.04 -3.93 -14.50
CA GLU A 197 4.86 -5.14 -14.48
C GLU A 197 4.06 -6.35 -13.96
N ARG A 198 4.22 -7.50 -14.64
CA ARG A 198 3.61 -8.76 -14.22
C ARG A 198 4.54 -9.49 -13.25
N VAL A 199 3.95 -9.93 -12.15
CA VAL A 199 4.63 -10.64 -11.06
C VAL A 199 3.97 -11.99 -10.86
N ARG A 200 4.78 -13.01 -10.56
CA ARG A 200 4.32 -14.38 -10.33
C ARG A 200 4.06 -14.66 -8.85
N LEU A 201 3.16 -15.61 -8.58
CA LEU A 201 2.96 -16.24 -7.28
C LEU A 201 4.31 -16.60 -6.66
N GLY A 202 4.56 -16.13 -5.44
CA GLY A 202 5.79 -16.44 -4.69
C GLY A 202 7.04 -15.66 -5.13
N GLN A 203 6.95 -14.82 -6.17
CA GLN A 203 8.06 -13.93 -6.55
C GLN A 203 8.34 -12.93 -5.42
N VAL A 204 9.62 -12.72 -5.13
CA VAL A 204 10.06 -11.76 -4.11
C VAL A 204 9.76 -10.34 -4.60
N LEU A 205 9.01 -9.59 -3.78
CA LEU A 205 8.65 -8.19 -4.01
C LEU A 205 9.66 -7.21 -3.39
N GLY A 206 10.54 -7.73 -2.54
CA GLY A 206 11.48 -6.98 -1.72
C GLY A 206 11.57 -7.58 -0.33
N PHE A 207 12.09 -6.80 0.62
CA PHE A 207 12.34 -7.27 1.98
C PHE A 207 11.60 -6.42 3.00
N SER A 208 11.11 -7.06 4.07
CA SER A 208 10.50 -6.38 5.22
C SER A 208 11.48 -5.38 5.83
N GLY A 209 10.93 -4.31 6.37
CA GLY A 209 11.69 -3.29 7.08
C GLY A 209 10.82 -2.62 8.13
N ASN A 210 11.24 -1.41 8.51
CA ASN A 210 10.54 -0.53 9.45
C ASN A 210 10.31 0.87 8.83
N SER A 211 10.33 0.98 7.50
CA SER A 211 10.16 2.27 6.83
C SER A 211 8.80 2.88 7.16
N GLY A 212 8.78 4.14 7.58
CA GLY A 212 7.56 4.81 8.02
C GLY A 212 6.99 4.30 9.36
N THR A 213 7.66 3.35 10.03
CA THR A 213 7.29 2.90 11.39
C THR A 213 8.29 3.38 12.44
N THR A 214 9.38 4.05 12.06
CA THR A 214 10.26 4.76 13.02
C THR A 214 9.61 6.06 13.52
N GLY A 215 9.86 6.38 14.79
CA GLY A 215 9.30 7.52 15.50
C GLY A 215 7.81 7.38 15.86
N GLY A 216 7.25 8.41 16.50
CA GLY A 216 5.87 8.38 16.98
C GLY A 216 5.68 7.30 18.04
N HIS A 217 4.69 6.42 17.85
CA HIS A 217 4.36 5.35 18.81
C HIS A 217 5.50 4.33 18.99
N PHE A 218 6.18 3.96 17.90
CA PHE A 218 7.12 2.84 17.90
C PHE A 218 8.56 3.23 18.30
N GLY A 219 8.79 4.49 18.69
CA GLY A 219 10.11 4.95 19.12
C GLY A 219 11.17 4.96 18.00
N ALA A 220 12.43 5.17 18.36
CA ALA A 220 13.53 5.34 17.40
C ALA A 220 13.79 4.07 16.56
N GLU A 221 13.67 2.90 17.18
CA GLU A 221 13.89 1.59 16.54
C GLU A 221 12.76 1.20 15.58
N GLY A 222 11.57 1.79 15.76
CA GLY A 222 10.38 1.41 15.01
C GLY A 222 9.89 0.00 15.35
N TYR A 223 8.96 -0.49 14.54
CA TYR A 223 8.46 -1.86 14.63
C TYR A 223 8.60 -2.51 13.24
N PRO A 224 9.55 -3.43 13.05
CA PRO A 224 9.68 -4.20 11.82
C PRO A 224 8.51 -5.17 11.63
N HIS A 225 7.75 -4.97 10.56
CA HIS A 225 6.62 -5.82 10.20
C HIS A 225 6.22 -5.60 8.75
N LEU A 226 5.48 -6.56 8.20
CA LEU A 226 4.65 -6.32 7.03
C LEU A 226 3.29 -5.79 7.48
N HIS A 227 2.90 -4.61 7.02
CA HIS A 227 1.48 -4.20 7.04
C HIS A 227 0.84 -4.63 5.72
N PHE A 228 -0.03 -5.64 5.80
CA PHE A 228 -0.66 -6.28 4.65
C PHE A 228 -2.14 -5.92 4.58
N SER A 229 -2.59 -5.30 3.48
CA SER A 229 -4.01 -4.98 3.28
C SER A 229 -4.54 -5.69 2.04
N ILE A 230 -5.77 -6.18 2.13
CA ILE A 230 -6.51 -6.72 0.99
C ILE A 230 -7.72 -5.84 0.72
N TYR A 231 -7.87 -5.44 -0.54
CA TYR A 231 -9.07 -4.79 -1.05
C TYR A 231 -9.63 -5.63 -2.18
N ALA A 232 -10.92 -5.51 -2.41
CA ALA A 232 -11.58 -6.22 -3.49
C ALA A 232 -12.58 -5.32 -4.22
N ALA A 233 -12.81 -5.67 -5.48
CA ALA A 233 -13.69 -4.93 -6.38
C ALA A 233 -14.37 -5.89 -7.36
N ARG A 234 -15.55 -5.52 -7.84
CA ARG A 234 -16.27 -6.30 -8.86
C ARG A 234 -15.68 -6.14 -10.26
N THR A 235 -14.90 -5.09 -10.49
CA THR A 235 -14.27 -4.80 -11.78
C THR A 235 -12.79 -4.48 -11.57
N GLY A 236 -12.00 -4.65 -12.63
CA GLY A 236 -10.57 -4.29 -12.62
C GLY A 236 -10.31 -2.78 -12.74
N GLN A 237 -11.36 -1.94 -12.77
CA GLN A 237 -11.22 -0.50 -12.89
C GLN A 237 -10.75 0.11 -11.56
N TYR A 238 -9.77 0.99 -11.63
CA TYR A 238 -9.29 1.77 -10.48
C TYR A 238 -8.82 3.15 -10.93
N LYS A 239 -8.71 4.08 -9.98
CA LYS A 239 -8.07 5.38 -10.16
C LYS A 239 -6.73 5.40 -9.45
N SER A 240 -5.67 5.81 -10.13
CA SER A 240 -4.38 6.09 -9.50
C SER A 240 -4.43 7.43 -8.79
N VAL A 241 -3.91 7.48 -7.57
CA VAL A 241 -3.72 8.71 -6.79
C VAL A 241 -2.29 8.74 -6.25
N ALA A 242 -1.83 9.89 -5.77
CA ALA A 242 -0.43 10.09 -5.41
C ALA A 242 0.15 9.04 -4.43
N LYS A 243 -0.68 8.50 -3.51
CA LYS A 243 -0.23 7.58 -2.44
C LYS A 243 -0.89 6.20 -2.48
N SER A 244 -1.73 5.92 -3.49
CA SER A 244 -2.50 4.68 -3.56
C SER A 244 -3.13 4.50 -4.95
N VAL A 245 -3.83 3.38 -5.12
CA VAL A 245 -4.95 3.27 -6.06
C VAL A 245 -6.28 3.24 -5.31
N ILE A 246 -7.37 3.56 -6.01
CA ILE A 246 -8.74 3.48 -5.52
C ILE A 246 -9.53 2.61 -6.50
N PRO A 247 -9.74 1.31 -6.19
CA PRO A 247 -10.59 0.44 -6.99
C PRO A 247 -12.03 0.97 -7.03
N ARG A 248 -12.72 0.75 -8.14
CA ARG A 248 -14.14 1.11 -8.28
C ARG A 248 -14.99 0.23 -7.35
N ASP A 249 -15.88 0.87 -6.59
CA ASP A 249 -16.80 0.22 -5.65
C ASP A 249 -16.07 -0.73 -4.67
N VAL A 250 -14.94 -0.26 -4.15
CA VAL A 250 -14.03 -1.02 -3.30
C VAL A 250 -14.68 -1.46 -1.98
N PHE A 251 -14.41 -2.71 -1.59
CA PHE A 251 -14.66 -3.25 -0.27
C PHE A 251 -13.34 -3.77 0.32
N LEU A 252 -13.24 -3.72 1.64
CA LEU A 252 -12.07 -4.17 2.39
C LEU A 252 -12.28 -5.63 2.80
N ILE A 253 -11.21 -6.40 2.72
CA ILE A 253 -11.21 -7.81 3.09
C ILE A 253 -10.16 -8.00 4.18
N ASP A 254 -10.54 -8.72 5.22
CA ASP A 254 -9.60 -9.20 6.22
C ASP A 254 -8.58 -10.12 5.52
N PRO A 255 -7.26 -9.84 5.57
CA PRO A 255 -6.27 -10.64 4.87
C PRO A 255 -6.30 -12.12 5.20
N ALA A 256 -6.68 -12.50 6.43
CA ALA A 256 -6.84 -13.91 6.77
C ALA A 256 -8.14 -14.50 6.21
N ALA A 257 -9.21 -13.70 6.09
CA ALA A 257 -10.47 -14.16 5.51
C ALA A 257 -10.40 -14.42 3.99
N LEU A 258 -9.39 -13.86 3.30
CA LEU A 258 -9.17 -14.07 1.86
C LEU A 258 -9.16 -15.56 1.47
N TYR A 259 -8.61 -16.41 2.32
CA TYR A 259 -8.48 -17.85 2.04
C TYR A 259 -9.77 -18.65 2.30
N LEU A 260 -10.79 -18.03 2.91
CA LEU A 260 -12.13 -18.63 3.01
C LEU A 260 -12.98 -18.39 1.77
N LEU A 261 -12.70 -17.34 0.99
CA LEU A 261 -13.66 -16.81 0.02
C LEU A 261 -14.04 -17.84 -1.05
N LYS A 262 -13.06 -18.63 -1.52
CA LYS A 262 -13.31 -19.69 -2.52
C LYS A 262 -14.13 -20.84 -1.95
N ASN A 263 -13.71 -21.39 -0.81
CA ASN A 263 -14.28 -22.63 -0.26
C ASN A 263 -15.63 -22.43 0.42
N ARG A 264 -15.93 -21.20 0.86
CA ARG A 264 -17.16 -20.86 1.58
C ARG A 264 -18.10 -19.95 0.79
N GLN A 265 -17.69 -19.48 -0.39
CA GLN A 265 -18.46 -18.54 -1.22
C GLN A 265 -18.91 -17.29 -0.45
N VAL A 266 -18.08 -16.84 0.49
CA VAL A 266 -18.23 -15.56 1.18
C VAL A 266 -17.29 -14.57 0.50
N TYR A 267 -17.77 -13.39 0.12
CA TYR A 267 -16.97 -12.44 -0.69
C TYR A 267 -16.86 -11.05 -0.06
N ASP A 268 -17.35 -10.89 1.17
CA ASP A 268 -17.23 -9.67 1.96
C ASP A 268 -17.09 -9.97 3.46
N ASN A 269 -16.58 -9.00 4.22
CA ASN A 269 -16.34 -9.16 5.65
C ASN A 269 -17.62 -9.27 6.49
N HIS A 270 -18.79 -8.85 6.00
CA HIS A 270 -20.06 -9.03 6.73
C HIS A 270 -20.48 -10.50 6.71
N ALA A 271 -20.41 -11.14 5.54
CA ALA A 271 -20.63 -12.57 5.39
C ALA A 271 -19.62 -13.39 6.20
N VAL A 272 -18.34 -13.02 6.18
CA VAL A 272 -17.30 -13.66 7.00
C VAL A 272 -17.62 -13.54 8.49
N ARG A 273 -18.04 -12.36 8.97
CA ARG A 273 -18.36 -12.15 10.39
C ARG A 273 -19.58 -12.95 10.85
N ALA A 274 -20.51 -13.26 9.94
CA ALA A 274 -21.68 -14.08 10.23
C ALA A 274 -21.39 -15.58 10.35
N LEU A 275 -20.19 -16.04 9.95
CA LEU A 275 -19.78 -17.43 10.11
C LEU A 275 -19.68 -17.85 11.58
N THR A 276 -19.85 -19.15 11.85
CA THR A 276 -19.60 -19.73 13.17
C THR A 276 -18.12 -19.69 13.54
N ALA A 277 -17.79 -19.79 14.83
CA ALA A 277 -16.40 -19.81 15.28
C ALA A 277 -15.57 -20.93 14.62
N ALA A 278 -16.16 -22.11 14.40
CA ALA A 278 -15.48 -23.21 13.69
C ALA A 278 -15.21 -22.88 12.21
N GLN A 279 -16.15 -22.22 11.54
CA GLN A 279 -16.01 -21.80 10.13
C GLN A 279 -15.02 -20.64 9.95
N LYS A 280 -14.75 -19.87 11.02
CA LYS A 280 -13.78 -18.78 11.05
C LYS A 280 -12.33 -19.23 11.21
N ARG A 281 -12.09 -20.52 11.39
CA ARG A 281 -10.74 -21.09 11.39
C ARG A 281 -10.27 -21.26 9.94
N VAL A 282 -9.17 -20.61 9.60
CA VAL A 282 -8.71 -20.49 8.20
C VAL A 282 -7.37 -21.16 8.01
N GLU A 283 -7.33 -22.29 7.33
CA GLU A 283 -6.06 -22.86 6.89
C GLU A 283 -5.44 -21.93 5.84
N ILE A 284 -4.22 -21.45 6.12
CA ILE A 284 -3.51 -20.59 5.19
C ILE A 284 -2.71 -21.44 4.19
N PRO A 285 -2.98 -21.35 2.88
CA PRO A 285 -2.06 -21.85 1.89
C PRO A 285 -0.72 -21.10 2.00
N TYR A 286 0.38 -21.77 1.70
CA TYR A 286 1.70 -21.18 1.82
C TYR A 286 2.65 -21.72 0.76
N MET A 287 3.80 -21.06 0.61
CA MET A 287 4.91 -21.56 -0.18
C MET A 287 6.06 -21.93 0.76
N THR A 288 6.72 -23.06 0.53
CA THR A 288 7.92 -23.46 1.28
C THR A 288 9.12 -22.63 0.83
N GLU A 289 10.22 -22.66 1.58
CA GLU A 289 11.48 -22.02 1.16
C GLU A 289 12.01 -22.58 -0.17
N THR A 290 11.77 -23.88 -0.43
CA THR A 290 12.12 -24.57 -1.69
C THR A 290 11.21 -24.20 -2.86
N GLY A 291 10.13 -23.44 -2.62
CA GLY A 291 9.21 -22.97 -3.65
C GLY A 291 7.99 -23.85 -3.90
N GLU A 292 7.79 -24.90 -3.09
CA GLU A 292 6.60 -25.75 -3.17
C GLU A 292 5.37 -25.01 -2.62
N VAL A 293 4.25 -25.05 -3.34
CA VAL A 293 2.98 -24.46 -2.91
C VAL A 293 2.12 -25.52 -2.22
N VAL A 294 1.66 -25.22 -1.00
CA VAL A 294 0.87 -26.13 -0.17
C VAL A 294 -0.47 -25.48 0.21
N PRO A 295 -1.62 -26.12 -0.07
CA PRO A 295 -1.76 -27.33 -0.87
C PRO A 295 -1.43 -27.09 -2.34
N ALA A 296 -1.00 -28.15 -3.04
CA ALA A 296 -0.66 -28.08 -4.46
C ALA A 296 -1.82 -27.51 -5.31
N GLY A 297 -1.48 -26.65 -6.27
CA GLY A 297 -2.46 -25.98 -7.13
C GLY A 297 -3.14 -24.76 -6.50
N SER A 298 -2.75 -24.34 -5.29
CA SER A 298 -3.20 -23.07 -4.72
C SER A 298 -2.76 -21.89 -5.57
N ARG A 299 -3.67 -20.96 -5.81
CA ARG A 299 -3.43 -19.70 -6.54
C ARG A 299 -3.20 -18.49 -5.62
N LEU A 300 -3.37 -18.73 -4.33
CA LEU A 300 -3.17 -17.77 -3.25
C LEU A 300 -2.23 -18.45 -2.24
N ILE A 301 -1.27 -17.70 -1.70
CA ILE A 301 -0.39 -18.15 -0.61
C ILE A 301 -0.22 -17.04 0.42
N TRP A 302 0.24 -17.41 1.61
CA TRP A 302 0.72 -16.48 2.63
C TRP A 302 1.84 -15.58 2.06
N PRO A 303 1.92 -14.29 2.44
CA PRO A 303 2.88 -13.33 1.86
C PRO A 303 4.34 -13.53 2.32
N PHE A 304 4.64 -14.71 2.85
CA PHE A 304 5.97 -15.16 3.26
C PHE A 304 6.16 -16.61 2.84
N LYS A 305 7.40 -16.99 2.54
CA LYS A 305 7.77 -18.40 2.49
C LYS A 305 7.83 -18.95 3.92
N CYS A 306 7.41 -20.19 4.10
CA CYS A 306 7.43 -20.87 5.39
C CYS A 306 8.53 -21.93 5.41
N THR A 307 9.24 -22.02 6.53
CA THR A 307 10.29 -23.03 6.71
C THR A 307 9.64 -24.38 7.00
N ALA A 308 10.29 -25.47 6.62
CA ALA A 308 9.95 -26.78 7.21
C ALA A 308 10.23 -26.74 8.72
N LYS A 309 9.51 -27.56 9.50
CA LYS A 309 9.86 -27.84 10.89
C LYS A 309 10.74 -29.07 10.98
#